data_AF-A0A2H5WV02-F1
#
_entry.id   AF-A0A2H5WV02-F1
#
_cell.length_a   1.000
_cell.length_b   1.000
_cell.length_c   1.000
_cell.angle_alpha   90.00
_cell.angle_beta   90.00
_cell.angle_gamma   90.00
#
_symmetry.space_group_name_H-M   'P 1'
#
loop_
_entity.id
_entity.type
_entity.pdbx_description
1 polymer ?
#
loop_
_entity_poly.entity_id
_entity_poly.type
_entity_poly.pdbx_seq_one_letter_code
_entity_poly.pdbx_strand_id
1 'polypeptide(L)'
;MPDWESISKQAEWVARELVRLEVDLAESEKLVDHYLFKGCSEEAMARYLETLAHNPPPRSRRSQRHFRNLREIWNRWNTSLTGVDKARAWGWAVRLAKALRAGVRL
;
A
#
# COMPACT_ATOMS: atom_id res chain seq x y z
N MET A 1 -19.53 10.31 -8.57
CA MET A 1 -18.86 10.73 -7.33
C MET A 1 -18.14 9.53 -6.74
N PRO A 2 -16.97 9.69 -6.10
CA PRO A 2 -16.28 8.58 -5.45
C PRO A 2 -17.12 8.01 -4.31
N ASP A 3 -17.14 6.69 -4.18
CA ASP A 3 -17.72 6.00 -3.03
C ASP A 3 -16.76 6.12 -1.84
N TRP A 4 -16.89 7.23 -1.11
CA TRP A 4 -16.02 7.56 0.01
C TRP A 4 -16.15 6.59 1.19
N GLU A 5 -17.31 5.95 1.36
CA GLU A 5 -17.51 4.96 2.40
C GLU A 5 -16.68 3.71 2.11
N SER A 6 -16.75 3.21 0.88
CA SER A 6 -15.90 2.09 0.44
C SER A 6 -14.42 2.44 0.49
N ILE A 7 -14.01 3.62 0.01
CA ILE A 7 -12.62 4.09 0.09
C ILE A 7 -12.12 4.11 1.54
N SER A 8 -12.91 4.64 2.48
CA SER A 8 -12.52 4.75 3.89
C SER A 8 -12.39 3.39 4.55
N LYS A 9 -13.37 2.50 4.33
CA LYS A 9 -13.35 1.13 4.86
C LYS A 9 -12.14 0.34 4.36
N GLN A 10 -11.81 0.47 3.08
CA GLN A 10 -10.66 -0.19 2.49
C GLN A 10 -9.34 0.42 2.98
N ALA A 11 -9.30 1.74 3.17
CA ALA A 11 -8.15 2.43 3.74
C ALA A 11 -7.84 1.95 5.17
N GLU A 12 -8.85 1.79 6.03
CA GLU A 12 -8.69 1.27 7.38
C GLU A 12 -8.11 -0.14 7.40
N TRP A 13 -8.61 -1.02 6.53
CA TRP A 13 -8.11 -2.39 6.43
C TRP A 13 -6.63 -2.40 6.03
N VAL A 14 -6.26 -1.67 4.97
CA VAL A 14 -4.87 -1.56 4.53
C VAL A 14 -3.99 -0.95 5.62
N ALA A 15 -4.48 0.07 6.35
CA ALA A 15 -3.73 0.71 7.42
C ALA A 15 -3.36 -0.27 8.55
N ARG A 16 -4.32 -1.10 8.97
CA ARG A 16 -4.10 -2.12 9.99
C ARG A 16 -3.07 -3.15 9.51
N GLU A 17 -3.12 -3.57 8.25
CA GLU A 17 -2.14 -4.49 7.68
C GLU A 17 -0.74 -3.88 7.57
N LEU A 18 -0.61 -2.61 7.16
CA LEU A 18 0.66 -1.88 7.12
C LEU A 18 1.31 -1.77 8.50
N VAL A 19 0.52 -1.61 9.56
CA VAL A 19 1.00 -1.61 10.95
C VAL A 19 1.36 -3.02 11.40
N ARG A 20 0.45 -3.99 11.22
CA ARG A 20 0.63 -5.40 11.61
C ARG A 20 1.89 -6.03 11.01
N LEU A 21 2.18 -5.72 9.75
CA LEU A 21 3.34 -6.24 9.02
C LEU A 21 4.58 -5.35 9.13
N GLU A 22 4.53 -4.29 9.95
CA GLU A 22 5.65 -3.37 10.20
C GLU A 22 6.28 -2.83 8.91
N VAL A 23 5.45 -2.50 7.92
CA VAL A 23 5.93 -2.00 6.62
C VAL A 23 6.57 -0.63 6.76
N ASP A 24 7.63 -0.34 6.01
CA ASP A 24 8.14 1.02 5.89
C ASP A 24 7.11 1.90 5.19
N LEU A 25 6.52 2.85 5.93
CA LEU A 25 5.47 3.70 5.40
C LEU A 25 5.98 4.66 4.33
N ALA A 26 7.26 5.04 4.35
CA ALA A 26 7.83 5.88 3.29
C ALA A 26 7.95 5.12 1.96
N GLU A 27 8.24 3.81 2.02
CA GLU A 27 8.21 2.96 0.82
C GLU A 27 6.76 2.67 0.37
N SER A 28 5.81 2.61 1.32
CA SER A 28 4.38 2.51 1.01
C SER A 28 3.82 3.75 0.29
N GLU A 29 4.31 4.96 0.61
CA GLU A 29 3.91 6.20 -0.08
C GLU A 29 4.34 6.19 -1.54
N LYS A 30 5.59 5.82 -1.81
CA LYS A 30 6.15 5.71 -3.18
C LYS A 30 5.38 4.71 -4.04
N LEU A 31 4.73 3.74 -3.41
CA LEU A 31 3.92 2.73 -4.08
C LEU A 31 2.71 3.36 -4.78
N VAL A 32 2.05 4.31 -4.12
CA VAL A 32 0.94 5.08 -4.71
C VAL A 32 1.41 5.97 -5.86
N ASP A 33 2.55 6.64 -5.69
CA ASP A 33 3.11 7.48 -6.74
C ASP A 33 3.43 6.68 -8.00
N HIS A 34 4.00 5.47 -7.83
CA HIS A 34 4.25 4.56 -8.94
C HIS A 34 2.94 4.10 -9.62
N TYR A 35 1.95 3.70 -8.83
CA TYR A 35 0.65 3.26 -9.36
C TYR A 35 -0.02 4.36 -10.20
N LEU A 36 -0.04 5.60 -9.68
CA LEU A 36 -0.58 6.76 -10.40
C LEU A 36 0.24 7.07 -11.66
N PHE A 37 1.57 7.07 -11.57
CA PHE A 37 2.47 7.31 -12.71
C PHE A 37 2.27 6.28 -13.85
N LYS A 38 1.93 5.04 -13.51
CA LYS A 38 1.61 3.98 -14.47
C LYS A 38 0.16 3.95 -14.92
N GLY A 39 -0.59 5.04 -14.70
CA GLY A 39 -1.99 5.13 -15.10
C GLY A 39 -2.91 4.16 -14.37
N CYS A 40 -2.58 3.85 -13.11
CA CYS A 40 -3.29 2.90 -12.26
C CYS A 40 -3.35 1.47 -12.83
N SER A 41 -2.34 1.03 -13.58
CA SER A 41 -2.24 -0.35 -14.06
C SER A 41 -1.93 -1.31 -12.92
N GLU A 42 -2.85 -2.25 -12.67
CA GLU A 42 -2.67 -3.36 -11.72
C GLU A 42 -1.52 -4.27 -12.14
N GLU A 43 -1.36 -4.54 -13.44
CA GLU A 43 -0.28 -5.39 -13.95
C GLU A 43 1.09 -4.73 -13.80
N ALA A 44 1.18 -3.41 -13.99
CA ALA A 44 2.42 -2.67 -13.74
C ALA A 44 2.78 -2.70 -12.26
N MET A 45 1.78 -2.52 -11.39
CA MET A 45 1.94 -2.56 -9.94
C MET A 45 2.39 -3.94 -9.44
N ALA A 46 1.76 -5.00 -9.93
CA ALA A 46 2.12 -6.38 -9.60
C ALA A 46 3.56 -6.68 -10.02
N ARG A 47 3.96 -6.31 -11.25
CA ARG A 47 5.35 -6.50 -11.73
C ARG A 47 6.37 -5.69 -10.92
N TYR A 48 6.02 -4.47 -10.53
CA TYR A 48 6.88 -3.63 -9.70
C TYR A 48 7.10 -4.24 -8.31
N LEU A 49 6.02 -4.68 -7.65
CA LEU A 49 6.08 -5.36 -6.36
C LEU A 49 6.85 -6.69 -6.43
N GLU A 50 6.66 -7.46 -7.49
CA GLU A 50 7.42 -8.69 -7.75
C GLU A 50 8.92 -8.39 -7.81
N THR A 51 9.28 -7.40 -8.63
CA THR A 51 10.67 -6.99 -8.84
C THR A 51 11.31 -6.55 -7.53
N LEU A 52 10.62 -5.74 -6.73
CA LEU A 52 11.15 -5.27 -5.44
C LEU A 52 11.20 -6.36 -4.36
N ALA A 53 10.29 -7.33 -4.40
CA ALA A 53 10.28 -8.45 -3.46
C ALA A 53 11.45 -9.42 -3.70
N HIS A 54 11.86 -9.61 -4.96
CA HIS A 54 12.88 -10.59 -5.36
C HIS A 54 14.25 -9.99 -5.66
N ASN A 55 14.31 -8.82 -6.29
CA ASN A 55 15.55 -8.16 -6.69
C ASN A 55 15.51 -6.64 -6.38
N PRO A 56 15.43 -6.27 -5.09
CA PRO A 56 15.47 -4.86 -4.73
C PRO A 56 16.85 -4.27 -5.13
N PRO A 57 16.90 -3.03 -5.66
CA PRO A 57 18.15 -2.29 -5.84
C PRO A 57 18.98 -2.35 -4.55
N PRO A 58 20.33 -2.23 -4.59
CA PRO A 58 21.20 -2.58 -3.46
C PRO A 58 20.76 -1.86 -2.19
N ARG A 59 20.02 -2.59 -1.35
CA ARG A 59 19.39 -2.12 -0.12
C ARG A 59 19.39 -3.28 0.87
N SER A 60 19.43 -2.93 2.15
CA SER A 60 19.54 -3.86 3.27
C SER A 60 18.49 -5.00 3.23
N ARG A 61 18.79 -6.15 3.86
CA ARG A 61 17.84 -7.27 4.07
C ARG A 61 16.50 -6.82 4.68
N ARG A 62 16.51 -5.77 5.50
CA ARG A 62 15.31 -5.15 6.11
C ARG A 62 14.36 -4.58 5.05
N SER A 63 14.89 -3.94 4.01
CA SER A 63 14.11 -3.40 2.89
C SER A 63 13.38 -4.49 2.10
N GLN A 64 13.98 -5.67 1.94
CA GLN A 64 13.33 -6.79 1.23
C GLN A 64 12.09 -7.32 1.97
N ARG A 65 12.14 -7.38 3.31
CA ARG A 65 10.98 -7.77 4.14
C ARG A 65 9.82 -6.80 3.91
N HIS A 66 10.09 -5.49 3.88
CA HIS A 66 9.06 -4.48 3.64
C HIS A 66 8.40 -4.66 2.26
N PHE A 67 9.16 -4.93 1.19
CA PHE A 67 8.59 -5.14 -0.14
C PHE A 67 7.81 -6.45 -0.27
N ARG A 68 8.27 -7.54 0.37
CA ARG A 68 7.47 -8.78 0.44
C ARG A 68 6.14 -8.56 1.16
N ASN A 69 6.16 -7.85 2.28
CA ASN A 69 4.95 -7.55 3.04
C ASN A 69 4.02 -6.62 2.25
N LEU A 70 4.55 -5.62 1.53
CA LEU A 70 3.76 -4.77 0.64
C LEU A 70 3.08 -5.57 -0.47
N ARG A 71 3.81 -6.51 -1.11
CA ARG A 71 3.25 -7.43 -2.10
C ARG A 71 2.15 -8.31 -1.49
N GLU A 72 2.36 -8.82 -0.29
CA GLU A 72 1.35 -9.61 0.42
C GLU A 72 0.06 -8.81 0.64
N ILE A 73 0.17 -7.58 1.17
CA ILE A 73 -0.98 -6.69 1.39
C ILE A 73 -1.70 -6.45 0.07
N TRP A 74 -0.95 -6.06 -0.98
CA TRP A 74 -1.53 -5.76 -2.30
C TRP A 74 -2.30 -6.95 -2.88
N ASN A 75 -1.73 -8.16 -2.80
CA ASN A 75 -2.34 -9.37 -3.33
C ASN A 75 -3.56 -9.84 -2.50
N ARG A 76 -3.54 -9.62 -1.18
CA ARG A 76 -4.65 -9.98 -0.28
C ARG A 76 -5.75 -8.93 -0.26
N TRP A 77 -5.50 -7.74 -0.81
CA TRP A 77 -6.45 -6.64 -0.82
C TRP A 77 -7.57 -6.90 -1.84
N ASN A 78 -8.55 -7.70 -1.42
CA ASN A 78 -9.73 -8.01 -2.20
C ASN A 78 -10.72 -6.84 -2.16
N THR A 79 -10.67 -5.99 -3.18
CA THR A 79 -11.47 -4.77 -3.27
C THR A 79 -12.04 -4.59 -4.67
N SER A 80 -13.22 -3.95 -4.77
CA SER A 80 -13.78 -3.49 -6.04
C SER A 80 -13.25 -2.11 -6.45
N LEU A 81 -12.46 -1.46 -5.60
CA LEU A 81 -11.83 -0.19 -5.92
C LEU A 81 -10.81 -0.39 -7.03
N THR A 82 -10.85 0.49 -8.02
CA THR A 82 -9.93 0.52 -9.15
C THR A 82 -9.41 1.93 -9.35
N GLY A 83 -8.32 2.07 -10.10
CA GLY A 83 -7.90 3.37 -10.57
C GLY A 83 -7.55 4.32 -9.43
N VAL A 84 -7.99 5.57 -9.60
CA VAL A 84 -7.75 6.65 -8.63
C VAL A 84 -8.36 6.36 -7.27
N ASP A 85 -9.47 5.63 -7.18
CA ASP A 85 -10.12 5.35 -5.89
C ASP A 85 -9.33 4.34 -5.06
N LYS A 86 -8.71 3.35 -5.72
CA LYS A 86 -7.75 2.45 -5.06
C LYS A 86 -6.51 3.22 -4.59
N ALA A 87 -6.00 4.13 -5.41
CA ALA A 87 -4.87 5.00 -5.04
C ALA A 87 -5.23 5.89 -3.83
N ARG A 88 -6.44 6.46 -3.79
CA ARG A 88 -6.96 7.24 -2.66
C ARG A 88 -7.04 6.40 -1.40
N ALA A 89 -7.60 5.20 -1.48
CA ALA A 89 -7.72 4.30 -0.33
C ALA A 89 -6.33 3.96 0.24
N TRP A 90 -5.36 3.67 -0.61
CA TRP A 90 -3.98 3.42 -0.17
C TRP A 90 -3.32 4.66 0.45
N GLY A 91 -3.47 5.83 -0.18
CA GLY A 91 -2.94 7.09 0.36
C GLY A 91 -3.53 7.44 1.73
N TRP A 92 -4.84 7.23 1.92
CA TRP A 92 -5.47 7.34 3.24
C TRP A 92 -4.97 6.29 4.22
N ALA A 93 -4.80 5.04 3.78
CA ALA A 93 -4.30 3.97 4.62
C ALA A 93 -2.93 4.29 5.23
N VAL A 94 -2.02 4.89 4.45
CA VAL A 94 -0.72 5.33 4.97
C VAL A 94 -0.87 6.39 6.06
N ARG A 95 -1.74 7.40 5.86
CA ARG A 95 -2.01 8.44 6.86
C ARG A 95 -2.58 7.85 8.15
N LEU A 96 -3.54 6.93 8.03
CA LEU A 96 -4.12 6.21 9.17
C LEU A 96 -3.06 5.34 9.87
N ALA A 97 -2.19 4.64 9.12
CA ALA A 97 -1.12 3.84 9.68
C ALA A 97 -0.10 4.70 10.47
N LYS A 98 0.22 5.91 9.98
CA LYS A 98 1.04 6.88 10.72
C LYS A 98 0.36 7.28 12.04
N ALA A 99 -0.95 7.55 12.02
CA ALA A 99 -1.73 7.89 13.22
C ALA A 99 -1.80 6.72 14.23
N LEU A 100 -2.05 5.50 13.76
CA LEU A 100 -2.05 4.27 14.57
C LEU A 100 -0.71 4.07 15.28
N ARG A 101 0.42 4.26 14.58
CA ARG A 101 1.77 4.17 15.18
C ARG A 101 2.04 5.25 16.23
N ALA A 102 1.37 6.40 16.12
CA ALA A 102 1.43 7.46 17.12
C ALA A 102 0.47 7.24 18.30
N GLY A 103 -0.28 6.12 18.33
CA GLY A 103 -1.17 5.75 19.43
C GLY A 103 -2.63 6.20 19.28
N VAL A 104 -3.02 6.71 18.11
CA VAL A 104 -4.42 7.07 17.83
C VAL A 104 -5.25 5.80 17.62
N ARG A 105 -6.44 5.71 18.22
CA ARG A 105 -7.41 4.64 17.96
C ARG A 105 -8.33 5.05 16.81
N LEU A 106 -8.58 4.12 15.87
CA LEU A 106 -9.54 4.26 14.78
C LEU A 106 -10.96 3.91 15.26
#